data_AF-A0A9D4V2W8-F1
#
_entry.id   AF-A0A9D4V2W8-F1
#
_cell.length_a   1.000
_cell.length_b   1.000
_cell.length_c   1.000
_cell.angle_alpha   90.00
_cell.angle_beta   90.00
_cell.angle_gamma   90.00
#
_symmetry.space_group_name_H-M   'P 1'
#
loop_
_entity.id
_entity.type
_entity.pdbx_description
1 polymer ?
#
loop_
_entity_poly.entity_id
_entity_poly.type
_entity_poly.pdbx_seq_one_letter_code
_entity_poly.pdbx_strand_id
1 'polypeptide(L)'
;MDRPGLVLDATRDYPLVVGPYEDSKSWEEKRNKAATTIQQYARRRHARCKAKKLQKFAKERLELIAELEKKQKVEEELQLKVEIHKHKQPRKKQDFDVLYQEVAAWHLEELRSIEGKRLSELERKLALQELLHKEVKFLQAVEKMKMAAGRENKEERIRAMMCRMSAPKKWELSDGRLVHVQTLDTLRASDLMRLYTALAKCSRTVDERMCVLGYIKWTVQGFDCQLTKELIQLIEREADLMFRNRPTESLQGLRHRILDLFLKFIQVPKFNPEAAAYQCVSIDFDHPSCQTLRQQSIPICLHS
;
A
#
# COMPACT_ATOMS: atom_id res chain seq x y z
N MET A 1 13.70 104.89 7.30
CA MET A 1 13.64 106.25 7.85
C MET A 1 12.50 106.93 7.14
N ASP A 2 11.39 107.09 7.83
CA ASP A 2 10.19 107.69 7.23
C ASP A 2 10.47 109.15 6.95
N ARG A 3 10.37 109.52 5.67
CA ARG A 3 10.70 110.85 5.20
C ARG A 3 9.42 111.68 5.22
N PRO A 4 9.31 112.69 6.10
CA PRO A 4 8.08 113.48 6.21
C PRO A 4 7.81 114.21 4.88
N GLY A 5 6.65 113.93 4.28
CA GLY A 5 6.21 114.47 2.98
C GLY A 5 5.96 113.44 1.88
N LEU A 6 6.38 112.17 2.07
CA LEU A 6 6.13 111.07 1.14
C LEU A 6 5.17 110.05 1.77
N VAL A 7 3.96 109.89 1.20
CA VAL A 7 2.98 108.89 1.66
C VAL A 7 3.37 107.52 1.09
N LEU A 8 3.93 106.65 1.92
CA LEU A 8 4.20 105.25 1.61
C LEU A 8 3.17 104.38 2.33
N ASP A 9 2.65 103.36 1.63
CA ASP A 9 1.63 102.46 2.17
C ASP A 9 2.28 101.33 2.97
N ALA A 10 2.20 101.42 4.29
CA ALA A 10 2.77 100.46 5.24
C ALA A 10 1.77 99.36 5.65
N THR A 11 0.59 99.26 5.02
CA THR A 11 -0.49 98.34 5.44
C THR A 11 -0.14 96.85 5.33
N ARG A 12 0.88 96.49 4.55
CA ARG A 12 1.38 95.10 4.41
C ARG A 12 2.68 94.84 5.15
N ASP A 13 3.23 95.85 5.82
CA ASP A 13 4.48 95.73 6.54
C ASP A 13 4.19 95.25 7.97
N TYR A 14 4.87 94.17 8.39
CA TYR A 14 4.77 93.66 9.76
C TYR A 14 6.16 93.64 10.42
N PRO A 15 6.26 94.01 11.70
CA PRO A 15 7.52 93.98 12.41
C PRO A 15 7.96 92.52 12.62
N LEU A 16 9.02 92.11 11.95
CA LEU A 16 9.66 90.82 12.19
C LEU A 16 10.68 90.97 13.33
N VAL A 17 10.43 90.33 14.47
CA VAL A 17 11.44 90.22 15.51
C VAL A 17 12.51 89.26 15.02
N VAL A 18 13.75 89.74 14.91
CA VAL A 18 14.88 88.95 14.41
C VAL A 18 15.16 87.82 15.39
N GLY A 19 15.01 86.57 14.94
CA GLY A 19 15.43 85.39 15.71
C GLY A 19 16.95 85.33 15.85
N PRO A 20 17.48 84.47 16.75
CA PRO A 20 18.91 84.28 16.88
C PRO A 20 19.54 83.84 15.55
N TYR A 21 20.58 84.55 15.10
CA TYR A 21 21.29 84.23 13.86
C TYR A 21 22.14 82.97 14.04
N GLU A 22 21.96 81.99 13.15
CA GLU A 22 22.79 80.79 13.14
C GLU A 22 23.95 80.94 12.16
N ASP A 23 25.17 80.84 12.69
CA ASP A 23 26.38 80.87 11.88
C ASP A 23 26.52 79.59 11.03
N SER A 24 27.17 79.69 9.86
CA SER A 24 27.23 78.58 8.89
C SER A 24 27.83 77.31 9.49
N LYS A 25 28.85 77.45 10.36
CA LYS A 25 29.50 76.33 11.04
C LYS A 25 28.58 75.66 12.06
N SER A 26 27.81 76.44 12.82
CA SER A 26 26.81 75.96 13.79
C SER A 26 25.74 75.12 13.10
N TRP A 27 25.24 75.59 11.95
CA TRP A 27 24.25 74.86 11.15
C TRP A 27 24.80 73.54 10.60
N GLU A 28 26.04 73.54 10.11
CA GLU A 28 26.69 72.35 9.56
C GLU A 28 26.97 71.29 10.64
N GLU A 29 27.36 71.70 11.85
CA GLU A 29 27.47 70.80 13.00
C GLU A 29 26.12 70.17 13.38
N LYS A 30 25.04 70.94 13.40
CA LYS A 30 23.68 70.42 13.63
C LYS A 30 23.31 69.39 12.56
N ARG A 31 23.60 69.67 11.29
CA ARG A 31 23.33 68.76 10.17
C ARG A 31 24.14 67.48 10.28
N ASN A 32 25.42 67.56 10.65
CA ASN A 32 26.29 66.41 10.84
C ASN A 32 25.88 65.56 12.05
N LYS A 33 25.47 66.18 13.16
CA LYS A 33 24.89 65.47 14.32
C LYS A 33 23.61 64.73 13.92
N ALA A 34 22.69 65.40 13.24
CA ALA A 34 21.46 64.78 12.73
C ALA A 34 21.74 63.63 11.75
N ALA A 35 22.66 63.81 10.80
CA ALA A 35 23.08 62.78 9.87
C ALA A 35 23.69 61.56 10.59
N THR A 36 24.52 61.79 11.60
CA THR A 36 25.12 60.72 12.43
C THR A 36 24.02 59.93 13.16
N THR A 37 23.04 60.62 13.76
CA THR A 37 21.89 59.97 14.40
C THR A 37 21.10 59.12 13.40
N ILE A 38 20.77 59.66 12.23
CA ILE A 38 20.06 58.93 11.16
C ILE A 38 20.86 57.69 10.74
N GLN A 39 22.17 57.83 10.53
CA GLN A 39 23.04 56.71 10.14
C GLN A 39 23.10 55.62 11.21
N GLN A 40 23.15 55.97 12.50
CA GLN A 40 23.12 55.00 13.60
C GLN A 40 21.81 54.19 13.60
N TYR A 41 20.66 54.87 13.46
CA TYR A 41 19.36 54.19 13.36
C TYR A 41 19.25 53.34 12.09
N ALA A 42 19.76 53.81 10.95
CA ALA A 42 19.76 53.07 9.69
C ALA A 42 20.60 51.79 9.77
N ARG A 43 21.80 51.85 10.37
CA ARG A 43 22.66 50.69 10.63
C ARG A 43 21.97 49.70 11.59
N ARG A 44 21.36 50.19 12.66
CA ARG A 44 20.59 49.36 13.61
C ARG A 44 19.41 48.65 12.92
N ARG A 45 18.67 49.37 12.06
CA ARG A 45 17.57 48.79 11.27
C ARG A 45 18.08 47.69 10.34
N HIS A 46 19.17 47.93 9.60
CA HIS A 46 19.78 46.92 8.73
C HIS A 46 20.21 45.67 9.50
N ALA A 47 20.89 45.85 10.64
CA ALA A 47 21.30 44.73 11.50
C ALA A 47 20.10 43.90 11.99
N ARG A 48 19.02 44.56 12.43
CA ARG A 48 17.77 43.90 12.84
C ARG A 48 17.10 43.16 11.69
N CYS A 49 17.05 43.75 10.50
CA CYS A 49 16.50 43.08 9.32
C CYS A 49 17.32 41.84 8.93
N LYS A 50 18.66 41.92 8.97
CA LYS A 50 19.55 40.78 8.71
C LYS A 50 19.36 39.68 9.76
N ALA A 51 19.33 40.03 11.04
CA ALA A 51 19.08 39.08 12.13
C ALA A 51 17.72 38.37 11.99
N LYS A 52 16.65 39.12 11.66
CA LYS A 52 15.33 38.52 11.40
C LYS A 52 15.34 37.55 10.22
N LYS A 53 16.05 37.86 9.13
CA LYS A 53 16.22 36.94 7.99
C LYS A 53 16.94 35.66 8.39
N LEU A 54 18.04 35.77 9.15
CA LEU A 54 18.79 34.62 9.65
C LEU A 54 17.97 33.77 10.62
N GLN A 55 17.20 34.39 11.51
CA GLN A 55 16.30 33.68 12.42
C GLN A 55 15.22 32.92 11.68
N LYS A 56 14.61 33.51 10.65
CA LYS A 56 13.63 32.81 9.80
C LYS A 56 14.25 31.59 9.14
N PHE A 57 15.41 31.76 8.50
CA PHE A 57 16.11 30.66 7.84
C PHE A 57 16.52 29.54 8.83
N ALA A 58 17.00 29.90 10.03
CA ALA A 58 17.32 28.92 11.06
C ALA A 58 16.08 28.17 11.55
N LYS A 59 14.96 28.87 11.71
CA LYS A 59 13.67 28.27 12.09
C LYS A 59 13.14 27.32 11.02
N GLU A 60 13.12 27.75 9.76
CA GLU A 60 12.72 26.92 8.61
C GLU A 60 13.59 25.66 8.49
N ARG A 61 14.92 25.79 8.69
CA ARG A 61 15.82 24.63 8.72
C ARG A 61 15.52 23.67 9.87
N LEU A 62 15.26 24.18 11.07
CA LEU A 62 14.89 23.37 12.23
C LEU A 62 13.57 22.64 12.00
N GLU A 63 12.57 23.31 11.43
CA GLU A 63 11.29 22.72 11.07
C GLU A 63 11.47 21.58 10.05
N LEU A 64 12.27 21.81 9.00
CA LEU A 64 12.57 20.80 8.00
C LEU A 64 13.30 19.59 8.59
N ILE A 65 14.27 19.79 9.48
CA ILE A 65 14.97 18.71 10.18
C ILE A 65 13.97 17.90 11.03
N ALA A 66 13.12 18.60 11.80
CA ALA A 66 12.11 17.95 12.63
C ALA A 66 11.07 17.17 11.81
N GLU A 67 10.70 17.66 10.62
CA GLU A 67 9.82 16.93 9.70
C GLU A 67 10.49 15.67 9.13
N LEU A 68 11.76 15.74 8.76
CA LEU A 68 12.52 14.59 8.28
C LEU A 68 12.68 13.53 9.39
N GLU A 69 13.03 13.94 10.60
CA GLU A 69 13.12 13.04 11.76
C GLU A 69 11.77 12.37 12.06
N LYS A 70 10.65 13.11 11.95
CA LYS A 70 9.31 12.52 12.11
C LYS A 70 9.03 11.48 11.02
N LYS A 71 9.37 11.79 9.76
CA LYS A 71 9.20 10.83 8.65
C LYS A 71 10.03 9.57 8.87
N GLN A 72 11.29 9.71 9.27
CA GLN A 72 12.17 8.59 9.59
C GLN A 72 11.59 7.73 10.71
N LYS A 73 11.13 8.33 11.82
CA LYS A 73 10.49 7.59 12.93
C LYS A 73 9.25 6.83 12.47
N VAL A 74 8.41 7.45 11.63
CA VAL A 74 7.22 6.78 11.08
C VAL A 74 7.63 5.62 10.17
N GLU A 75 8.65 5.78 9.34
CA GLU A 75 9.18 4.72 8.47
C GLU A 75 9.75 3.55 9.30
N GLU A 76 10.53 3.83 10.33
CA GLU A 76 11.07 2.83 11.27
C GLU A 76 9.95 2.07 12.00
N GLU A 77 8.93 2.78 12.49
CA GLU A 77 7.77 2.16 13.11
C GLU A 77 7.00 1.25 12.14
N LEU A 78 6.87 1.66 10.87
CA LEU A 78 6.23 0.86 9.83
C LEU A 78 7.06 -0.38 9.51
N GLN A 79 8.38 -0.27 9.41
CA GLN A 79 9.28 -1.41 9.20
C GLN A 79 9.17 -2.41 10.35
N LEU A 80 9.22 -1.93 11.60
CA LEU A 80 9.07 -2.77 12.78
C LEU A 80 7.70 -3.46 12.83
N LYS A 81 6.61 -2.75 12.47
CA LYS A 81 5.28 -3.36 12.33
C LYS A 81 5.25 -4.47 11.28
N VAL A 82 5.91 -4.26 10.13
CA VAL A 82 6.00 -5.27 9.06
C VAL A 82 6.81 -6.48 9.50
N GLU A 83 7.92 -6.31 10.20
CA GLU A 83 8.72 -7.40 10.75
C GLU A 83 7.94 -8.21 11.77
N ILE A 84 7.31 -7.55 12.74
CA ILE A 84 6.42 -8.21 13.71
C ILE A 84 5.30 -8.97 12.99
N HIS A 85 4.73 -8.39 11.93
CA HIS A 85 3.72 -9.07 11.13
C HIS A 85 4.27 -10.31 10.43
N LYS A 86 5.47 -10.26 9.85
CA LYS A 86 6.12 -11.42 9.20
C LYS A 86 6.41 -12.54 10.19
N HIS A 87 6.82 -12.22 11.42
CA HIS A 87 7.00 -13.23 12.47
C HIS A 87 5.68 -13.84 12.93
N LYS A 88 4.63 -13.02 13.10
CA LYS A 88 3.31 -13.49 13.55
C LYS A 88 2.56 -14.29 12.48
N GLN A 89 2.68 -13.87 11.23
CA GLN A 89 1.97 -14.42 10.07
C GLN A 89 2.92 -14.54 8.88
N PRO A 90 3.85 -15.51 8.92
CA PRO A 90 4.78 -15.76 7.83
C PRO A 90 4.02 -16.22 6.59
N ARG A 91 4.32 -15.63 5.43
CA ARG A 91 3.66 -16.01 4.16
C ARG A 91 4.64 -16.43 3.08
N LYS A 92 5.80 -15.80 3.02
CA LYS A 92 6.84 -16.11 2.04
C LYS A 92 7.78 -17.17 2.60
N LYS A 93 8.44 -17.90 1.71
CA LYS A 93 9.48 -18.86 2.09
C LYS A 93 10.57 -18.23 2.97
N GLN A 94 11.02 -17.02 2.61
CA GLN A 94 12.02 -16.27 3.37
C GLN A 94 11.60 -16.03 4.83
N ASP A 95 10.33 -15.73 5.07
CA ASP A 95 9.83 -15.50 6.43
C ASP A 95 9.92 -16.80 7.26
N PHE A 96 9.62 -17.95 6.65
CA PHE A 96 9.79 -19.26 7.30
C PHE A 96 11.27 -19.63 7.50
N ASP A 97 12.14 -19.30 6.54
CA ASP A 97 13.58 -19.55 6.66
C ASP A 97 14.16 -18.83 7.89
N VAL A 98 13.73 -17.60 8.18
CA VAL A 98 14.09 -16.89 9.43
C VAL A 98 13.60 -17.66 10.67
N LEU A 99 12.34 -18.10 10.71
CA LEU A 99 11.82 -18.86 11.85
C LEU A 99 12.58 -20.16 12.09
N TYR A 100 12.96 -20.89 11.04
CA TYR A 100 13.79 -22.09 11.19
C TYR A 100 15.18 -21.76 11.72
N GLN A 101 15.79 -20.66 11.28
CA GLN A 101 17.07 -20.19 11.81
C GLN A 101 16.97 -19.82 13.29
N GLU A 102 15.89 -19.16 13.72
CA GLU A 102 15.65 -18.82 15.13
C GLU A 102 15.46 -20.06 16.00
N VAL A 103 14.69 -21.05 15.53
CA VAL A 103 14.53 -22.33 16.25
C VAL A 103 15.87 -23.05 16.36
N ALA A 104 16.67 -23.07 15.30
CA ALA A 104 18.00 -23.67 15.31
C ALA A 104 18.96 -22.93 16.27
N ALA A 105 18.95 -21.60 16.26
CA ALA A 105 19.75 -20.78 17.16
C ALA A 105 19.36 -20.98 18.62
N TRP A 106 18.05 -21.01 18.92
CA TRP A 106 17.52 -21.33 20.24
C TRP A 106 17.95 -22.72 20.71
N HIS A 107 17.82 -23.73 19.84
CA HIS A 107 18.22 -25.10 20.17
C HIS A 107 19.72 -25.17 20.51
N LEU A 108 20.55 -24.49 19.72
CA LEU A 108 21.99 -24.46 19.93
C LEU A 108 22.37 -23.76 21.25
N GLU A 109 21.72 -22.66 21.57
CA GLU A 109 21.94 -21.94 22.85
C GLU A 109 21.47 -22.78 24.05
N GLU A 110 20.33 -23.45 23.94
CA GLU A 110 19.82 -24.32 25.01
C GLU A 110 20.69 -25.57 25.19
N LEU A 111 21.21 -26.15 24.10
CA LEU A 111 22.22 -27.21 24.17
C LEU A 111 23.47 -26.76 24.92
N ARG A 112 24.04 -25.59 24.56
CA ARG A 112 25.19 -25.02 25.29
C ARG A 112 24.88 -24.82 26.77
N SER A 113 23.68 -24.35 27.10
CA SER A 113 23.23 -24.16 28.48
C SER A 113 23.15 -25.49 29.25
N ILE A 114 22.63 -26.56 28.62
CA ILE A 114 22.59 -27.90 29.22
C ILE A 114 24.00 -28.46 29.40
N GLU A 115 24.88 -28.29 28.41
CA GLU A 115 26.27 -28.75 28.47
C GLU A 115 27.12 -28.00 29.50
N GLY A 116 26.86 -26.70 29.70
CA GLY A 116 27.51 -25.89 30.72
C GLY A 116 27.11 -26.25 32.16
N LYS A 117 25.94 -26.88 32.35
CA LYS A 117 25.49 -27.38 33.65
C LYS A 117 26.17 -28.71 33.96
N ARG A 118 26.80 -28.83 35.13
CA ARG A 118 27.38 -30.09 35.62
C ARG A 118 26.29 -31.02 36.16
N LEU A 119 25.45 -31.53 35.26
CA LEU A 119 24.36 -32.46 35.56
C LEU A 119 24.86 -33.90 35.61
N SER A 120 24.14 -34.75 36.35
CA SER A 120 24.33 -36.21 36.26
C SER A 120 23.94 -36.72 34.86
N GLU A 121 24.47 -37.85 34.43
CA GLU A 121 24.17 -38.42 33.11
C GLU A 121 22.68 -38.65 32.88
N LEU A 122 21.97 -39.07 33.93
CA LEU A 122 20.52 -39.32 33.86
C LEU A 122 19.74 -38.01 33.70
N GLU A 123 20.10 -36.99 34.47
CA GLU A 123 19.50 -35.65 34.40
C GLU A 123 19.78 -34.98 33.05
N ARG A 124 21.00 -35.15 32.50
CA ARG A 124 21.35 -34.66 31.16
C ARG A 124 20.49 -35.30 30.08
N LYS A 125 20.28 -36.62 30.13
CA LYS A 125 19.42 -37.34 29.17
C LYS A 125 17.97 -36.85 29.22
N LEU A 126 17.43 -36.64 30.42
CA LEU A 126 16.08 -36.08 30.59
C LEU A 126 15.98 -34.65 30.05
N ALA A 127 16.96 -33.79 30.35
CA ALA A 127 16.99 -32.42 29.83
C ALA A 127 17.07 -32.37 28.30
N LEU A 128 17.85 -33.25 27.67
CA LEU A 128 17.92 -33.37 26.22
C LEU A 128 16.61 -33.88 25.61
N GLN A 129 15.93 -34.82 26.27
CA GLN A 129 14.61 -35.29 25.83
C GLN A 129 13.57 -34.16 25.89
N GLU A 130 13.58 -33.36 26.96
CA GLU A 130 12.72 -32.18 27.08
C GLU A 130 13.02 -31.13 26.01
N LEU A 131 14.30 -30.89 25.72
CA LEU A 131 14.75 -29.99 24.66
C LEU A 131 14.20 -30.44 23.30
N LEU A 132 14.37 -31.72 22.96
CA LEU A 132 13.85 -32.30 21.73
C LEU A 132 12.32 -32.16 21.63
N HIS A 133 11.59 -32.41 22.73
CA HIS A 133 10.14 -32.25 22.74
C HIS A 133 9.71 -30.80 22.47
N LYS A 134 10.44 -29.83 23.03
CA LYS A 134 10.21 -28.40 22.78
C LYS A 134 10.52 -28.04 21.31
N GLU A 135 11.63 -28.52 20.76
CA GLU A 135 11.99 -28.32 19.35
C GLU A 135 10.90 -28.86 18.41
N VAL A 136 10.47 -30.09 18.62
CA VAL A 136 9.40 -30.71 17.82
C VAL A 136 8.12 -29.88 17.89
N LYS A 137 7.75 -29.36 19.06
CA LYS A 137 6.59 -28.47 19.21
C LYS A 137 6.75 -27.18 18.41
N PHE A 138 7.93 -26.56 18.41
CA PHE A 138 8.19 -25.35 17.63
C PHE A 138 8.12 -25.63 16.13
N LEU A 139 8.77 -26.70 15.65
CA LEU A 139 8.70 -27.10 14.24
C LEU A 139 7.27 -27.42 13.81
N GLN A 140 6.49 -28.12 14.63
CA GLN A 140 5.07 -28.37 14.37
C GLN A 140 4.26 -27.08 14.29
N ALA A 141 4.56 -26.07 15.12
CA ALA A 141 3.90 -24.77 15.07
C ALA A 141 4.23 -24.04 13.76
N VAL A 142 5.50 -24.03 13.35
CA VAL A 142 5.95 -23.43 12.07
C VAL A 142 5.28 -24.13 10.88
N GLU A 143 5.18 -25.46 10.87
CA GLU A 143 4.50 -26.20 9.81
C GLU A 143 2.99 -25.91 9.77
N LYS A 144 2.33 -25.75 10.92
CA LYS A 144 0.92 -25.32 10.96
C LYS A 144 0.74 -23.93 10.35
N MET A 145 1.64 -22.99 10.65
CA MET A 145 1.64 -21.65 10.03
C MET A 145 1.84 -21.75 8.52
N LYS A 146 2.76 -22.59 8.06
CA LYS A 146 3.03 -22.83 6.63
C LYS A 146 1.83 -23.39 5.89
N MET A 147 1.10 -24.33 6.50
CA MET A 147 -0.14 -24.88 5.93
C MET A 147 -1.27 -23.84 5.90
N ALA A 148 -1.39 -22.99 6.93
CA ALA A 148 -2.34 -21.88 6.94
C ALA A 148 -2.00 -20.84 5.84
N ALA A 149 -0.74 -20.40 5.78
CA ALA A 149 -0.25 -19.49 4.77
C ALA A 149 -0.41 -20.05 3.35
N GLY A 150 -0.19 -21.35 3.15
CA GLY A 150 -0.41 -22.02 1.87
C GLY A 150 -1.86 -21.94 1.40
N ARG A 151 -2.83 -22.08 2.32
CA ARG A 151 -4.27 -21.92 2.02
C ARG A 151 -4.59 -20.47 1.65
N GLU A 152 -4.17 -19.51 2.47
CA GLU A 152 -4.40 -18.08 2.21
C GLU A 152 -3.75 -17.61 0.91
N ASN A 153 -2.50 -18.01 0.65
CA ASN A 153 -1.78 -17.69 -0.59
C ASN A 153 -2.48 -18.30 -1.82
N LYS A 154 -3.07 -19.50 -1.69
CA LYS A 154 -3.87 -20.10 -2.76
C LYS A 154 -5.14 -19.28 -3.02
N GLU A 155 -5.86 -18.88 -1.98
CA GLU A 155 -7.05 -18.03 -2.09
C GLU A 155 -6.74 -16.67 -2.70
N GLU A 156 -5.65 -16.02 -2.28
CA GLU A 156 -5.20 -14.75 -2.85
C GLU A 156 -4.77 -14.88 -4.30
N ARG A 157 -4.09 -15.98 -4.66
CA ARG A 157 -3.74 -16.25 -6.06
C ARG A 157 -4.99 -16.42 -6.92
N ILE A 158 -5.99 -17.16 -6.44
CA ILE A 158 -7.27 -17.33 -7.14
C ILE A 158 -7.97 -15.98 -7.30
N ARG A 159 -8.06 -15.19 -6.22
CA ARG A 159 -8.66 -13.85 -6.25
C ARG A 159 -7.94 -12.92 -7.23
N ALA A 160 -6.61 -12.89 -7.18
CA ALA A 160 -5.80 -12.07 -8.07
C ALA A 160 -5.96 -12.49 -9.53
N MET A 161 -5.99 -13.80 -9.81
CA MET A 161 -6.27 -14.34 -11.15
C MET A 161 -7.64 -13.85 -11.65
N MET A 162 -8.69 -13.97 -10.84
CA MET A 162 -10.04 -13.50 -11.21
C MET A 162 -10.11 -11.98 -11.41
N CYS A 163 -9.49 -11.19 -10.53
CA CYS A 163 -9.42 -9.73 -10.69
C CYS A 163 -8.68 -9.32 -11.97
N ARG A 164 -7.66 -10.06 -12.39
CA ARG A 164 -6.94 -9.77 -13.63
C ARG A 164 -7.75 -10.18 -14.86
N MET A 165 -8.48 -11.30 -14.82
CA MET A 165 -9.37 -11.71 -15.91
C MET A 165 -10.55 -10.73 -16.09
N SER A 166 -11.04 -10.14 -15.01
CA SER A 166 -12.13 -9.14 -15.05
C SER A 166 -11.66 -7.70 -15.25
N ALA A 167 -10.34 -7.46 -15.29
CA ALA A 167 -9.80 -6.12 -15.47
C ALA A 167 -10.11 -5.59 -16.86
N PRO A 168 -10.45 -4.29 -17.01
CA PRO A 168 -10.68 -3.68 -18.31
C PRO A 168 -9.38 -3.67 -19.12
N LYS A 169 -9.50 -3.86 -20.44
CA LYS A 169 -8.36 -3.79 -21.37
C LYS A 169 -7.92 -2.34 -21.53
N LYS A 170 -6.63 -2.11 -21.61
CA LYS A 170 -6.05 -0.78 -21.82
C LYS A 170 -5.72 -0.62 -23.29
N TRP A 171 -6.34 0.34 -23.96
CA TRP A 171 -6.07 0.69 -25.35
C TRP A 171 -5.36 2.04 -25.40
N GLU A 172 -4.27 2.09 -26.15
CA GLU A 172 -3.57 3.34 -26.44
C GLU A 172 -4.22 3.98 -27.68
N LEU A 173 -4.66 5.22 -27.54
CA LEU A 173 -5.11 6.03 -28.68
C LEU A 173 -3.90 6.55 -29.46
N SER A 174 -4.14 7.00 -30.69
CA SER A 174 -3.15 7.70 -31.53
C SER A 174 -2.45 8.85 -30.80
N ASP A 175 -3.14 9.48 -29.85
CA ASP A 175 -2.66 10.62 -29.08
C ASP A 175 -1.86 10.23 -27.82
N GLY A 176 -1.58 8.94 -27.60
CA GLY A 176 -0.87 8.42 -26.41
C GLY A 176 -1.70 8.34 -25.13
N ARG A 177 -3.02 8.62 -25.20
CA ARG A 177 -3.94 8.48 -24.06
C ARG A 177 -4.37 7.02 -23.87
N LEU A 178 -4.37 6.55 -22.62
CA LEU A 178 -4.82 5.20 -22.25
C LEU A 178 -6.32 5.18 -21.93
N VAL A 179 -7.10 4.44 -22.72
CA VAL A 179 -8.54 4.22 -22.48
C VAL A 179 -8.75 2.81 -21.95
N HIS A 180 -9.60 2.68 -20.92
CA HIS A 180 -9.95 1.42 -20.31
C HIS A 180 -11.28 0.93 -20.91
N VAL A 181 -11.24 -0.18 -21.63
CA VAL A 181 -12.38 -0.75 -22.35
C VAL A 181 -12.79 -2.06 -21.71
N GLN A 182 -14.06 -2.16 -21.33
CA GLN A 182 -14.68 -3.42 -20.95
C GLN A 182 -15.19 -4.12 -22.21
N THR A 183 -14.59 -5.26 -22.53
CA THR A 183 -15.08 -6.16 -23.58
C THR A 183 -16.12 -7.13 -23.00
N LEU A 184 -16.92 -7.75 -23.87
CA LEU A 184 -17.87 -8.80 -23.48
C LEU A 184 -17.17 -9.93 -22.70
N ASP A 185 -15.93 -10.24 -23.06
CA ASP A 185 -15.10 -11.24 -22.39
C ASP A 185 -14.74 -10.82 -20.95
N THR A 186 -14.29 -9.58 -20.75
CA THR A 186 -13.98 -9.05 -19.41
C THR A 186 -15.23 -8.88 -18.55
N LEU A 187 -16.38 -8.53 -19.14
CA LEU A 187 -17.67 -8.48 -18.45
C LEU A 187 -18.07 -9.87 -17.98
N ARG A 188 -17.99 -10.87 -18.86
CA ARG A 188 -18.25 -12.26 -18.52
C ARG A 188 -17.34 -12.77 -17.40
N ALA A 189 -16.03 -12.48 -17.46
CA ALA A 189 -15.10 -12.81 -16.40
C ALA A 189 -15.44 -12.11 -15.07
N SER A 190 -15.94 -10.87 -15.13
CA SER A 190 -16.41 -10.14 -13.94
C SER A 190 -17.65 -10.77 -13.31
N ASP A 191 -18.60 -11.26 -14.12
CA ASP A 191 -19.79 -11.94 -13.64
C ASP A 191 -19.44 -13.29 -13.00
N LEU A 192 -18.55 -14.07 -13.64
CA LEU A 192 -18.04 -15.33 -13.10
C LEU A 192 -17.30 -15.12 -11.76
N MET A 193 -16.51 -14.06 -11.64
CA MET A 193 -15.85 -13.68 -10.39
C MET A 193 -16.86 -13.36 -9.28
N ARG A 194 -17.93 -12.62 -9.59
CA ARG A 194 -19.01 -12.32 -8.64
C ARG A 194 -19.70 -13.58 -8.17
N LEU A 195 -20.06 -14.48 -9.09
CA LEU A 195 -20.67 -15.77 -8.76
C LEU A 195 -19.76 -16.64 -7.89
N TYR A 196 -18.46 -16.69 -8.20
CA TYR A 196 -17.50 -17.44 -7.38
C TYR A 196 -17.39 -16.87 -5.97
N THR A 197 -17.32 -15.54 -5.85
CA THR A 197 -17.23 -14.86 -4.55
C THR A 197 -18.50 -15.09 -3.72
N ALA A 198 -19.68 -15.08 -4.37
CA ALA A 198 -20.94 -15.39 -3.73
C ALA A 198 -21.03 -16.87 -3.29
N LEU A 199 -20.49 -17.79 -4.10
CA LEU A 199 -20.45 -19.22 -3.79
C LEU A 199 -19.48 -19.55 -2.64
N ALA A 200 -18.35 -18.85 -2.58
CA ALA A 200 -17.32 -19.01 -1.54
C ALA A 200 -17.77 -18.46 -0.17
N LYS A 201 -18.63 -17.45 -0.16
CA LYS A 201 -19.14 -16.83 1.06
C LYS A 201 -20.09 -17.78 1.80
N CYS A 202 -19.97 -17.84 3.12
CA CYS A 202 -20.99 -18.47 3.96
C CYS A 202 -22.31 -17.69 3.84
N SER A 203 -23.30 -18.29 3.19
CA SER A 203 -24.66 -17.72 3.09
C SER A 203 -25.30 -17.63 4.47
N ARG A 204 -25.93 -16.49 4.76
CA ARG A 204 -26.61 -16.26 6.05
C ARG A 204 -27.99 -16.91 6.06
N THR A 205 -28.63 -16.97 4.90
CA THR A 205 -29.95 -17.58 4.73
C THR A 205 -29.92 -18.69 3.67
N VAL A 206 -30.88 -19.61 3.79
CA VAL A 206 -31.11 -20.68 2.80
C VAL A 206 -31.48 -20.07 1.45
N ASP A 207 -32.32 -19.05 1.43
CA ASP A 207 -32.79 -18.39 0.20
C ASP A 207 -31.68 -17.70 -0.57
N GLU A 208 -30.77 -17.00 0.11
CA GLU A 208 -29.58 -16.41 -0.52
C GLU A 208 -28.74 -17.49 -1.22
N ARG A 209 -28.53 -18.63 -0.54
CA ARG A 209 -27.76 -19.74 -1.09
C ARG A 209 -28.46 -20.36 -2.30
N MET A 210 -29.76 -20.62 -2.20
CA MET A 210 -30.57 -21.18 -3.28
C MET A 210 -30.56 -20.28 -4.51
N CYS A 211 -30.63 -18.97 -4.31
CA CYS A 211 -30.53 -17.99 -5.38
C CYS A 211 -29.18 -18.06 -6.12
N VAL A 212 -28.06 -18.09 -5.37
CA VAL A 212 -26.71 -18.23 -5.96
C VAL A 212 -26.55 -19.56 -6.71
N LEU A 213 -27.03 -20.66 -6.14
CA LEU A 213 -27.02 -21.97 -6.80
C LEU A 213 -27.84 -21.96 -8.09
N GLY A 214 -28.98 -21.28 -8.11
CA GLY A 214 -29.81 -21.08 -9.30
C GLY A 214 -29.09 -20.31 -10.41
N TYR A 215 -28.44 -19.18 -10.07
CA TYR A 215 -27.65 -18.43 -11.05
C TYR A 215 -26.49 -19.24 -11.63
N ILE A 216 -25.78 -20.01 -10.79
CA ILE A 216 -24.68 -20.85 -11.26
C ILE A 216 -25.21 -21.97 -12.17
N LYS A 217 -26.31 -22.64 -11.78
CA LYS A 217 -26.96 -23.63 -12.64
C LYS A 217 -27.29 -23.05 -14.00
N TRP A 218 -27.91 -21.87 -14.05
CA TRP A 218 -28.28 -21.21 -15.31
C TRP A 218 -27.06 -20.86 -16.17
N THR A 219 -26.00 -20.30 -15.58
CA THR A 219 -24.76 -19.95 -16.31
C THR A 219 -24.02 -21.16 -16.87
N VAL A 220 -24.07 -22.29 -16.17
CA VAL A 220 -23.37 -23.54 -16.53
C VAL A 220 -24.18 -24.37 -17.52
N GLN A 221 -25.51 -24.29 -17.48
CA GLN A 221 -26.42 -25.06 -18.34
C GLN A 221 -26.27 -24.75 -19.83
N GLY A 222 -25.69 -23.61 -20.20
CA GLY A 222 -25.40 -23.28 -21.60
C GLY A 222 -24.30 -24.13 -22.26
N PHE A 223 -23.63 -25.01 -21.51
CA PHE A 223 -22.52 -25.81 -22.01
C PHE A 223 -22.68 -27.30 -21.70
N ASP A 224 -22.66 -28.13 -22.75
CA ASP A 224 -22.70 -29.58 -22.60
C ASP A 224 -21.29 -30.16 -22.49
N CYS A 225 -20.83 -30.44 -21.26
CA CYS A 225 -19.62 -31.20 -21.01
C CYS A 225 -19.72 -32.01 -19.70
N GLN A 226 -18.79 -32.94 -19.49
CA GLN A 226 -18.81 -33.76 -18.26
C GLN A 226 -18.66 -32.92 -16.98
N LEU A 227 -17.84 -31.87 -17.05
CA LEU A 227 -17.62 -30.94 -15.93
C LEU A 227 -18.91 -30.19 -15.54
N THR A 228 -19.66 -29.69 -16.52
CA THR A 228 -20.91 -28.96 -16.27
C THR A 228 -22.01 -29.89 -15.75
N LYS A 229 -22.10 -31.12 -16.28
CA LYS A 229 -23.04 -32.14 -15.79
C LYS A 229 -22.76 -32.52 -14.33
N GLU A 230 -21.50 -32.78 -13.98
CA GLU A 230 -21.11 -33.07 -12.59
C GLU A 230 -21.43 -31.89 -11.67
N LEU A 231 -21.10 -30.66 -12.11
CA LEU A 231 -21.38 -29.45 -11.34
C LEU A 231 -22.89 -29.26 -11.09
N ILE A 232 -23.73 -29.44 -12.11
CA ILE A 232 -25.19 -29.34 -11.99
C ILE A 232 -25.73 -30.41 -11.03
N GLN A 233 -25.29 -31.66 -11.15
CA GLN A 233 -25.71 -32.74 -10.25
C GLN A 233 -25.37 -32.45 -8.79
N LEU A 234 -24.19 -31.90 -8.52
CA LEU A 234 -23.79 -31.55 -7.15
C LEU A 234 -24.58 -30.35 -6.61
N ILE A 235 -24.89 -29.37 -7.47
CA ILE A 235 -25.73 -28.21 -7.11
C ILE A 235 -27.14 -28.67 -6.77
N GLU A 236 -27.74 -29.54 -7.59
CA GLU A 236 -29.07 -30.11 -7.33
C GLU A 236 -29.07 -30.93 -6.04
N ARG A 237 -28.01 -31.70 -5.79
CA ARG A 237 -27.85 -32.43 -4.54
C ARG A 237 -27.72 -31.50 -3.33
N GLU A 238 -27.01 -30.38 -3.45
CA GLU A 238 -26.93 -29.38 -2.37
C GLU A 238 -28.32 -28.79 -2.09
N ALA A 239 -29.05 -28.39 -3.14
CA ALA A 239 -30.39 -27.86 -3.04
C ALA A 239 -31.37 -28.84 -2.35
N ASP A 240 -31.35 -30.11 -2.74
CA ASP A 240 -32.20 -31.15 -2.14
C ASP A 240 -31.89 -31.36 -0.65
N LEU A 241 -30.61 -31.40 -0.27
CA LEU A 241 -30.21 -31.58 1.12
C LEU A 241 -30.56 -30.35 1.97
N MET A 242 -30.48 -29.15 1.38
CA MET A 242 -30.92 -27.91 2.02
C MET A 242 -32.45 -27.90 2.21
N PHE A 243 -33.22 -28.32 1.21
CA PHE A 243 -34.68 -28.44 1.31
C PHE A 243 -35.10 -29.44 2.42
N ARG A 244 -34.28 -30.47 2.67
CA ARG A 244 -34.45 -31.43 3.77
C ARG A 244 -33.92 -30.93 5.12
N ASN A 245 -33.53 -29.66 5.23
CA ASN A 245 -33.01 -29.03 6.45
C ASN A 245 -31.79 -29.73 7.05
N ARG A 246 -30.88 -30.25 6.21
CA ARG A 246 -29.61 -30.81 6.71
C ARG A 246 -28.71 -29.69 7.27
N PRO A 247 -27.94 -29.96 8.34
CA PRO A 247 -27.07 -28.97 8.95
C PRO A 247 -25.97 -28.54 7.97
N THR A 248 -25.65 -27.25 7.94
CA THR A 248 -24.66 -26.67 7.02
C THR A 248 -23.26 -27.27 7.17
N GLU A 249 -22.92 -27.74 8.38
CA GLU A 249 -21.65 -28.42 8.66
C GLU A 249 -21.50 -29.72 7.87
N SER A 250 -22.58 -30.49 7.75
CA SER A 250 -22.58 -31.73 6.96
C SER A 250 -22.38 -31.48 5.46
N LEU A 251 -22.66 -30.26 4.99
CA LEU A 251 -22.57 -29.85 3.59
C LEU A 251 -21.20 -29.26 3.22
N GLN A 252 -20.27 -29.07 4.16
CA GLN A 252 -18.99 -28.40 3.90
C GLN A 252 -18.19 -29.08 2.77
N GLY A 253 -18.07 -30.41 2.80
CA GLY A 253 -17.36 -31.16 1.76
C GLY A 253 -18.01 -31.03 0.38
N LEU A 254 -19.35 -31.03 0.32
CA LEU A 254 -20.09 -30.84 -0.92
C LEU A 254 -19.87 -29.41 -1.47
N ARG A 255 -19.95 -28.39 -0.60
CA ARG A 255 -19.72 -26.99 -0.96
C ARG A 255 -18.31 -26.74 -1.46
N HIS A 256 -17.29 -27.32 -0.81
CA HIS A 256 -15.91 -27.24 -1.29
C HIS A 256 -15.75 -27.88 -2.66
N ARG A 257 -16.36 -29.05 -2.90
CA ARG A 257 -16.30 -29.70 -4.22
C ARG A 257 -16.98 -28.86 -5.30
N ILE A 258 -18.15 -28.27 -5.03
CA ILE A 258 -18.85 -27.37 -5.96
C ILE A 258 -17.98 -26.15 -6.26
N LEU A 259 -17.38 -25.53 -5.24
CA LEU A 259 -16.48 -24.39 -5.38
C LEU A 259 -15.26 -24.72 -6.25
N ASP A 260 -14.61 -25.86 -6.01
CA ASP A 260 -13.43 -26.30 -6.77
C ASP A 260 -13.77 -26.66 -8.23
N LEU A 261 -14.92 -27.31 -8.48
CA LEU A 261 -15.38 -27.58 -9.85
C LEU A 261 -15.77 -26.30 -10.58
N PHE A 262 -16.41 -25.35 -9.89
CA PHE A 262 -16.72 -24.05 -10.49
C PHE A 262 -15.45 -23.24 -10.78
N LEU A 263 -14.42 -23.33 -9.93
CA LEU A 263 -13.12 -22.74 -10.21
C LEU A 263 -12.49 -23.35 -11.48
N LYS A 264 -12.55 -24.68 -11.64
CA LYS A 264 -12.09 -25.36 -12.87
C LYS A 264 -12.87 -24.87 -14.09
N PHE A 265 -14.19 -24.69 -13.97
CA PHE A 265 -15.02 -24.13 -15.04
C PHE A 265 -14.54 -22.73 -15.46
N ILE A 266 -14.26 -21.85 -14.50
CA ILE A 266 -13.76 -20.49 -14.76
C ILE A 266 -12.37 -20.49 -15.45
N GLN A 267 -11.54 -21.49 -15.15
CA GLN A 267 -10.19 -21.61 -15.70
C GLN A 267 -10.12 -22.20 -17.11
N VAL A 268 -11.25 -22.68 -17.67
CA VAL A 268 -11.28 -23.27 -19.01
C VAL A 268 -11.61 -22.18 -20.05
N PRO A 269 -10.74 -21.94 -21.06
CA PRO A 269 -10.92 -20.92 -22.09
C PRO A 269 -12.22 -21.04 -22.88
N LYS A 270 -12.71 -22.27 -23.07
CA LYS A 270 -13.99 -22.53 -23.74
C LYS A 270 -15.17 -21.83 -23.06
N PHE A 271 -15.11 -21.64 -21.74
CA PHE A 271 -16.17 -21.02 -20.95
C PHE A 271 -15.85 -19.57 -20.57
N ASN A 272 -14.57 -19.24 -20.45
CA ASN A 272 -14.06 -17.93 -20.13
C ASN A 272 -12.83 -17.62 -21.00
N PRO A 273 -12.98 -16.87 -22.10
CA PRO A 273 -11.88 -16.63 -23.04
C PRO A 273 -10.67 -15.93 -22.38
N GLU A 274 -10.89 -15.08 -21.37
CA GLU A 274 -9.80 -14.42 -20.63
C GLU A 274 -8.96 -15.40 -19.79
N ALA A 275 -9.44 -16.62 -19.56
CA ALA A 275 -8.68 -17.68 -18.88
C ALA A 275 -7.51 -18.23 -19.72
N ALA A 276 -7.54 -18.05 -21.06
CA ALA A 276 -6.48 -18.51 -21.95
C ALA A 276 -5.10 -17.92 -21.57
N ALA A 277 -5.07 -16.67 -21.09
CA ALA A 277 -3.85 -16.01 -20.65
C ALA A 277 -3.24 -16.62 -19.38
N TYR A 278 -3.99 -17.44 -18.63
CA TYR A 278 -3.60 -17.96 -17.32
C TYR A 278 -3.50 -19.49 -17.26
N GLN A 279 -3.80 -20.19 -18.37
CA GLN A 279 -3.49 -21.61 -18.45
C GLN A 279 -1.97 -21.77 -18.56
N CYS A 280 -1.36 -22.41 -17.56
CA CYS A 280 -0.05 -23.02 -17.75
C CYS A 280 -0.24 -24.15 -18.76
N VAL A 281 0.05 -23.88 -20.03
CA VAL A 281 0.40 -24.95 -20.96
C VAL A 281 1.71 -25.52 -20.42
N SER A 282 1.72 -26.79 -20.01
CA SER A 282 2.98 -27.53 -19.92
C SER A 282 3.55 -27.52 -21.33
N ILE A 283 4.58 -26.70 -21.55
CA ILE A 283 5.38 -26.81 -22.76
C ILE A 283 6.13 -28.12 -22.58
N ASP A 284 5.57 -29.22 -23.08
CA ASP A 284 6.24 -30.51 -23.19
C ASP A 284 7.29 -30.40 -24.30
N PHE A 285 8.33 -29.57 -24.10
CA PHE A 285 9.52 -29.55 -24.96
C PHE A 285 10.74 -29.16 -24.12
N ASP A 286 11.71 -30.06 -24.10
CA ASP A 286 13.08 -29.85 -23.63
C ASP A 286 13.72 -28.64 -24.34
N HIS A 287 13.63 -27.44 -23.75
CA HIS A 287 14.65 -26.38 -23.88
C HIS A 287 14.40 -25.20 -22.92
N PRO A 288 15.44 -24.62 -22.29
CA PRO A 288 15.28 -23.56 -21.30
C PRO A 288 15.27 -22.20 -21.99
N SER A 289 14.09 -21.63 -22.22
CA SER A 289 13.94 -20.17 -22.28
C SER A 289 12.52 -19.76 -21.93
N CYS A 290 12.34 -19.33 -20.69
CA CYS A 290 11.09 -18.79 -20.19
C CYS A 290 10.96 -17.33 -20.69
N GLN A 291 10.58 -17.13 -21.95
CA GLN A 291 10.06 -15.85 -22.40
C GLN A 291 8.56 -15.82 -22.15
N THR A 292 8.16 -14.98 -21.18
CA THR A 292 6.78 -14.57 -21.02
C THR A 292 6.34 -13.91 -22.33
N LEU A 293 5.39 -14.53 -23.04
CA LEU A 293 4.72 -13.91 -24.18
C LEU A 293 3.95 -12.68 -23.68
N ARG A 294 4.65 -11.55 -23.61
CA ARG A 294 4.02 -10.24 -23.70
C ARG A 294 3.25 -10.23 -25.01
N GLN A 295 1.96 -9.88 -24.94
CA GLN A 295 1.17 -9.53 -26.11
C GLN A 295 2.00 -8.56 -26.96
N GLN A 296 2.51 -9.05 -28.08
CA GLN A 296 3.15 -8.21 -29.08
C GLN A 296 2.05 -7.39 -29.71
N SER A 297 2.16 -6.08 -29.53
CA SER A 297 1.46 -5.06 -30.30
C SER A 297 1.67 -5.34 -31.79
N ILE A 298 0.57 -5.39 -32.52
CA ILE A 298 0.53 -5.52 -33.98
C ILE A 298 1.23 -4.29 -34.59
N PRO A 299 2.16 -4.45 -35.55
CA PRO A 299 2.83 -3.32 -36.18
C PRO A 299 1.85 -2.52 -37.04
N ILE A 300 1.82 -1.22 -36.79
CA ILE A 300 1.12 -0.19 -37.58
C ILE A 300 1.72 -0.22 -38.99
N CYS A 301 0.88 -0.51 -39.99
CA CYS A 301 1.22 -0.27 -41.39
C CYS A 301 1.28 1.25 -41.61
N LEU A 302 2.49 1.79 -41.75
CA LEU A 302 2.73 3.06 -42.40
C LEU A 302 2.41 2.89 -43.89
N HIS A 303 1.40 3.58 -44.39
CA HIS A 303 1.32 3.95 -45.79
C HIS A 303 1.38 5.47 -45.89
N SER A 304 2.30 5.89 -46.76
CA SER A 304 2.60 7.25 -47.19
C SER A 304 1.41 7.95 -47.83
#